data_AF-A0A9P9FYF4-F1
#
_entry.id   AF-A0A9P9FYF4-F1
#
_cell.length_a   1.000
_cell.length_b   1.000
_cell.length_c   1.000
_cell.angle_alpha   90.00
_cell.angle_beta   90.00
_cell.angle_gamma   90.00
#
_symmetry.space_group_name_H-M   'P 1'
#
loop_
_entity.id
_entity.type
_entity.pdbx_description
1 polymer ?
#
loop_
_entity_poly.entity_id
_entity_poly.type
_entity_poly.pdbx_seq_one_letter_code
_entity_poly.pdbx_strand_id
1 'polypeptide(L)'
;MTFEYLIQRFINDVQMHKDEFIEPSISRNRANQTGCPKGILERAYNIYKERHDSQMLLHGDGAFAFEIAEIMTRLPNIRHVTLHDGALENNYDLGRKFDPVDEQDTSAQADILIRVLSRPMLWEEARWIQPNEFIWPGVPTRLLVDIPLALGKTDSLVIDQLSILVSAAPDYMTMQLSRDDRDKLSEAIKRLDLFQFNFSPRCRSGCGPWTKNEEENDTVRTASEMEAVNEYLSALFNAGCITHADINLGEFWYSLGFKSMLAAPTSVGIGFMWPLESDLRSIHLTEISVTTIELGALARALGIGSEVSLFLVHIREGSWRDALQRLREGLHNPQSVYIRHPSGGEIHSLTDDQIKSAFSCQHTEEGTKAECYAMGRILENPFNAFR
;
A
#
# COMPACT_ATOMS: atom_id res chain seq x y z
N MET A 1 -20.93 -14.56 -25.86
CA MET A 1 -19.46 -14.74 -25.80
C MET A 1 -18.92 -14.24 -24.47
N THR A 2 -17.95 -14.94 -23.83
CA THR A 2 -17.28 -14.45 -22.60
C THR A 2 -16.08 -13.53 -22.93
N PHE A 3 -15.58 -12.80 -21.93
CA PHE A 3 -14.38 -11.96 -22.08
C PHE A 3 -13.14 -12.74 -22.50
N GLU A 4 -12.88 -13.85 -21.83
CA GLU A 4 -11.69 -14.68 -22.07
C GLU A 4 -11.71 -15.21 -23.50
N TYR A 5 -12.88 -15.66 -23.97
CA TYR A 5 -13.03 -16.15 -25.33
C TYR A 5 -12.86 -15.02 -26.36
N LEU A 6 -13.45 -13.84 -26.12
CA LEU A 6 -13.32 -12.68 -27.00
C LEU A 6 -11.86 -12.22 -27.13
N ILE A 7 -11.13 -12.12 -26.01
CA ILE A 7 -9.72 -11.73 -25.99
C ILE A 7 -8.84 -12.80 -26.67
N GLN A 8 -9.06 -14.08 -26.36
CA GLN A 8 -8.28 -15.16 -26.98
C GLN A 8 -8.46 -15.19 -28.50
N ARG A 9 -9.70 -15.04 -28.98
CA ARG A 9 -9.99 -14.94 -30.40
C ARG A 9 -9.29 -13.73 -31.04
N PHE A 10 -9.37 -12.56 -30.40
CA PHE A 10 -8.70 -11.37 -30.88
C PHE A 10 -7.16 -11.52 -30.94
N ILE A 11 -6.54 -12.13 -29.93
CA ILE A 11 -5.10 -12.41 -29.92
C ILE A 11 -4.72 -13.35 -31.07
N ASN A 12 -5.49 -14.41 -31.29
CA ASN A 12 -5.27 -15.35 -32.39
C ASN A 12 -5.38 -14.62 -33.74
N ASP A 13 -6.39 -13.76 -33.92
CA ASP A 13 -6.58 -12.97 -35.15
C ASP A 13 -5.41 -12.00 -35.38
N VAL A 14 -4.88 -11.36 -34.32
CA VAL A 14 -3.68 -10.50 -34.40
C VAL A 14 -2.43 -11.31 -34.79
N GLN A 15 -2.26 -12.52 -34.25
CA GLN A 15 -1.11 -13.39 -34.55
C GLN A 15 -1.16 -13.90 -35.99
N MET A 16 -2.32 -14.38 -36.45
CA MET A 16 -2.52 -14.84 -37.83
C MET A 16 -2.22 -13.73 -38.85
N HIS A 17 -2.65 -12.50 -38.58
CA HIS A 17 -2.35 -11.36 -39.44
C HIS A 17 -0.92 -10.82 -39.31
N LYS A 18 -0.14 -11.22 -38.29
CA LYS A 18 1.31 -10.96 -38.24
C LYS A 18 2.09 -11.93 -39.12
N ASP A 19 1.63 -13.18 -39.24
CA ASP A 19 2.27 -14.20 -40.07
C ASP A 19 1.99 -14.01 -41.57
N GLU A 20 0.83 -13.43 -41.93
CA GLU A 20 0.52 -13.04 -43.33
C GLU A 20 1.40 -11.89 -43.89
N PHE A 21 2.16 -11.16 -43.05
CA PHE A 21 3.09 -10.11 -43.52
C PHE A 21 4.37 -10.66 -44.19
N ILE A 22 4.55 -11.98 -44.25
CA ILE A 22 5.69 -12.61 -44.95
C ILE A 22 5.43 -12.79 -46.46
N GLU A 23 4.19 -12.70 -46.94
CA GLU A 23 3.91 -12.69 -48.38
C GLU A 23 3.00 -11.52 -48.81
N PRO A 24 3.47 -10.64 -49.71
CA PRO A 24 2.69 -9.50 -50.16
C PRO A 24 1.66 -9.97 -51.21
N SER A 25 0.46 -10.33 -50.77
CA SER A 25 -0.67 -10.48 -51.69
C SER A 25 -1.47 -9.19 -51.79
N ILE A 26 -1.42 -8.62 -52.98
CA ILE A 26 -2.13 -7.41 -53.41
C ILE A 26 -3.64 -7.68 -53.38
N SER A 27 -4.40 -6.62 -53.07
CA SER A 27 -5.86 -6.51 -53.14
C SER A 27 -6.63 -7.13 -51.97
N ARG A 28 -7.14 -6.26 -51.09
CA ARG A 28 -8.53 -6.36 -50.63
C ARG A 28 -9.10 -5.01 -50.22
N ASN A 29 -10.36 -4.87 -50.61
CA ASN A 29 -11.28 -3.74 -50.44
C ASN A 29 -11.24 -3.09 -49.06
N ARG A 30 -11.66 -1.82 -49.00
CA ARG A 30 -12.05 -1.07 -47.78
C ARG A 30 -13.24 -1.74 -47.08
N ALA A 31 -13.05 -2.95 -46.56
CA ALA A 31 -13.94 -3.51 -45.55
C ALA A 31 -13.74 -2.67 -44.27
N ASN A 32 -14.85 -2.37 -43.58
CA ASN A 32 -14.90 -1.57 -42.35
C ASN A 32 -13.66 -1.77 -41.48
N GLN A 33 -12.79 -0.75 -41.42
CA GLN A 33 -11.54 -0.80 -40.65
C GLN A 33 -11.78 -1.13 -39.17
N THR A 34 -12.99 -0.89 -38.66
CA THR A 34 -13.42 -1.20 -37.29
C THR A 34 -13.55 -2.70 -36.98
N GLY A 35 -13.62 -3.59 -37.97
CA GLY A 35 -13.67 -5.05 -37.77
C GLY A 35 -12.32 -5.76 -37.87
N CYS A 36 -11.28 -5.06 -38.33
CA CYS A 36 -9.92 -5.60 -38.44
C CYS A 36 -9.16 -5.38 -37.13
N PRO A 37 -8.38 -6.35 -36.63
CA PRO A 37 -7.65 -6.19 -35.37
C PRO A 37 -6.76 -4.94 -35.32
N LYS A 38 -6.16 -4.56 -36.45
CA LYS A 38 -5.34 -3.34 -36.55
C LYS A 38 -6.16 -2.06 -36.32
N GLY A 39 -7.36 -1.95 -36.89
CA GLY A 39 -8.20 -0.77 -36.70
C GLY A 39 -8.80 -0.67 -35.30
N ILE A 40 -9.06 -1.81 -34.65
CA ILE A 40 -9.43 -1.88 -33.23
C ILE A 40 -8.28 -1.36 -32.36
N LEU A 41 -7.04 -1.82 -32.58
CA LEU A 41 -5.86 -1.38 -31.83
C LEU A 41 -5.57 0.11 -32.02
N GLU A 42 -5.59 0.61 -33.26
CA GLU A 42 -5.35 2.02 -33.56
C GLU A 42 -6.38 2.93 -32.89
N ARG A 43 -7.67 2.56 -32.96
CA ARG A 43 -8.75 3.31 -32.32
C ARG A 43 -8.64 3.28 -30.80
N ALA A 44 -8.38 2.11 -30.21
CA ALA A 44 -8.19 1.98 -28.77
C ALA A 44 -6.99 2.79 -28.27
N TYR A 45 -5.86 2.72 -28.97
CA TYR A 45 -4.65 3.48 -28.63
C TYR A 45 -4.87 4.99 -28.70
N ASN A 46 -5.56 5.49 -29.73
CA ASN A 46 -5.84 6.92 -29.84
C ASN A 46 -6.70 7.41 -28.66
N ILE A 47 -7.74 6.64 -28.27
CA ILE A 47 -8.58 6.94 -27.11
C ILE A 47 -7.77 6.87 -25.81
N TYR A 48 -6.94 5.83 -25.65
CA TYR A 48 -6.06 5.67 -24.50
C TYR A 48 -5.13 6.88 -24.36
N LYS A 49 -4.44 7.23 -25.45
CA LYS A 49 -3.46 8.32 -25.49
C LYS A 49 -4.08 9.67 -25.14
N GLU A 50 -5.23 9.99 -25.73
CA GLU A 50 -5.95 11.24 -25.43
C GLU A 50 -6.31 11.34 -23.94
N ARG A 51 -6.81 10.25 -23.35
CA ARG A 51 -7.15 10.19 -21.93
C ARG A 51 -5.92 10.26 -21.03
N HIS A 52 -4.86 9.52 -21.39
CA HIS A 52 -3.59 9.54 -20.68
C HIS A 52 -2.99 10.95 -20.67
N ASP A 53 -2.93 11.61 -21.82
CA ASP A 53 -2.38 12.96 -21.95
C ASP A 53 -3.22 13.96 -21.12
N SER A 54 -4.55 13.78 -21.10
CA SER A 54 -5.45 14.57 -20.24
C SER A 54 -5.20 14.33 -18.74
N GLN A 55 -4.98 13.07 -18.33
CA GLN A 55 -4.65 12.72 -16.94
C GLN A 55 -3.30 13.32 -16.52
N MET A 56 -2.28 13.22 -17.39
CA MET A 56 -0.96 13.78 -17.11
C MET A 56 -1.00 15.31 -16.96
N LEU A 57 -1.84 16.01 -17.74
CA LEU A 57 -2.08 17.44 -17.57
C LEU A 57 -2.73 17.77 -16.21
N LEU A 58 -3.66 16.95 -15.73
CA LEU A 58 -4.32 17.15 -14.43
C LEU A 58 -3.40 16.84 -13.24
N HIS A 59 -2.42 15.95 -13.41
CA HIS A 59 -1.41 15.66 -12.39
C HIS A 59 -0.40 16.80 -12.23
N GLY A 60 -0.22 17.64 -13.26
CA GLY A 60 0.70 18.78 -13.23
C GLY A 60 0.29 19.86 -12.22
N ASP A 61 1.28 20.49 -11.59
CA ASP A 61 1.15 21.70 -10.76
C ASP A 61 0.16 21.60 -9.57
N GLY A 62 -0.18 20.38 -9.13
CA GLY A 62 -1.10 20.15 -8.01
C GLY A 62 -2.58 20.41 -8.33
N ALA A 63 -2.94 20.54 -9.61
CA ALA A 63 -4.31 20.85 -10.04
C ALA A 63 -5.32 19.78 -9.57
N PHE A 64 -4.97 18.50 -9.69
CA PHE A 64 -5.82 17.41 -9.19
C PHE A 64 -6.09 17.52 -7.69
N ALA A 65 -5.05 17.75 -6.88
CA ALA A 65 -5.19 17.88 -5.43
C ALA A 65 -6.04 19.10 -5.04
N PHE A 66 -5.87 20.21 -5.77
CA PHE A 66 -6.68 21.42 -5.59
C PHE A 66 -8.16 21.17 -5.89
N GLU A 67 -8.49 20.53 -7.02
CA GLU A 67 -9.87 20.22 -7.39
C GLU A 67 -10.54 19.29 -6.36
N ILE A 68 -9.81 18.29 -5.84
CA ILE A 68 -10.31 17.43 -4.76
C ILE A 68 -10.65 18.28 -3.52
N ALA A 69 -9.76 19.18 -3.11
CA ALA A 69 -10.02 20.07 -1.98
C ALA A 69 -11.24 20.98 -2.23
N GLU A 70 -11.37 21.54 -3.44
CA GLU A 70 -12.51 22.36 -3.83
C GLU A 70 -13.84 21.58 -3.76
N ILE A 71 -13.87 20.34 -4.27
CA ILE A 71 -15.03 19.46 -4.16
C ILE A 71 -15.39 19.20 -2.70
N MET A 72 -14.40 18.93 -1.85
CA MET A 72 -14.62 18.66 -0.42
C MET A 72 -15.22 19.86 0.31
N THR A 73 -14.89 21.11 -0.08
CA THR A 73 -15.52 22.31 0.49
C THR A 73 -17.03 22.37 0.28
N ARG A 74 -17.50 21.80 -0.83
CA ARG A 74 -18.93 21.74 -1.20
C ARG A 74 -19.63 20.57 -0.53
N LEU A 75 -18.88 19.69 0.14
CA LEU A 75 -19.35 18.47 0.80
C LEU A 75 -18.97 18.47 2.30
N PRO A 76 -19.39 19.48 3.08
CA PRO A 76 -18.89 19.72 4.45
C PRO A 76 -19.23 18.62 5.47
N ASN A 77 -20.14 17.69 5.13
CA ASN A 77 -20.50 16.55 5.98
C ASN A 77 -19.64 15.30 5.70
N ILE A 78 -18.80 15.31 4.66
CA ILE A 78 -17.90 14.20 4.37
C ILE A 78 -16.60 14.43 5.14
N ARG A 79 -16.37 13.56 6.12
CA ARG A 79 -15.21 13.63 7.02
C ARG A 79 -14.25 12.45 6.83
N HIS A 80 -14.68 11.44 6.08
CA HIS A 80 -13.92 10.23 5.83
C HIS A 80 -13.45 10.25 4.37
N VAL A 81 -12.13 10.25 4.18
CA VAL A 81 -11.50 10.26 2.85
C VAL A 81 -10.69 8.97 2.70
N THR A 82 -10.98 8.22 1.66
CA THR A 82 -10.18 7.04 1.28
C THR A 82 -9.58 7.24 -0.10
N LEU A 83 -8.26 7.20 -0.17
CA LEU A 83 -7.48 7.23 -1.41
C LEU A 83 -7.17 5.78 -1.81
N HIS A 84 -7.55 5.41 -3.04
CA HIS A 84 -7.29 4.10 -3.61
C HIS A 84 -7.08 4.17 -5.12
N ASP A 85 -6.36 3.19 -5.66
CA ASP A 85 -5.84 3.17 -7.03
C ASP A 85 -6.49 2.12 -7.95
N GLY A 86 -7.53 1.44 -7.43
CA GLY A 86 -8.32 0.43 -8.15
C GLY A 86 -9.71 0.27 -7.54
N ALA A 87 -10.50 -0.72 -7.97
CA ALA A 87 -11.80 -0.98 -7.39
C ALA A 87 -11.69 -1.53 -5.95
N LEU A 88 -12.61 -1.15 -5.07
CA LEU A 88 -12.61 -1.56 -3.65
C LEU A 88 -12.76 -3.07 -3.47
N GLU A 89 -13.54 -3.73 -4.32
CA GLU A 89 -13.88 -5.15 -4.17
C GLU A 89 -13.04 -6.06 -5.07
N ASN A 90 -12.65 -5.60 -6.27
CA ASN A 90 -11.94 -6.43 -7.23
C ASN A 90 -11.29 -5.61 -8.37
N ASN A 91 -9.96 -5.53 -8.39
CA ASN A 91 -9.21 -4.85 -9.45
C ASN A 91 -9.28 -5.57 -10.80
N TYR A 92 -9.69 -6.84 -10.84
CA TYR A 92 -9.88 -7.58 -12.09
C TYR A 92 -11.18 -7.22 -12.82
N ASP A 93 -12.14 -6.54 -12.19
CA ASP A 93 -13.45 -6.29 -12.81
C ASP A 93 -13.50 -5.01 -13.66
N LEU A 94 -12.48 -4.14 -13.59
CA LEU A 94 -12.42 -2.87 -14.31
C LEU A 94 -12.33 -3.08 -15.83
N GLY A 95 -13.49 -3.20 -16.47
CA GLY A 95 -13.65 -3.41 -17.90
C GLY A 95 -13.84 -4.87 -18.33
N ARG A 96 -13.74 -5.86 -17.43
CA ARG A 96 -13.93 -7.29 -17.76
C ARG A 96 -15.38 -7.78 -17.71
N LYS A 97 -16.27 -7.02 -17.05
CA LYS A 97 -17.71 -7.31 -17.01
C LYS A 97 -18.44 -6.53 -18.10
N PHE A 98 -18.99 -7.27 -19.06
CA PHE A 98 -19.91 -6.77 -20.08
C PHE A 98 -21.02 -7.79 -20.30
N ASP A 99 -22.16 -7.33 -20.77
CA ASP A 99 -23.29 -8.20 -21.09
C ASP A 99 -22.89 -9.17 -22.22
N PRO A 100 -23.35 -10.44 -22.20
CA PRO A 100 -23.02 -11.40 -23.23
C PRO A 100 -23.33 -10.86 -24.64
N VAL A 101 -22.32 -10.84 -25.52
CA VAL A 101 -22.49 -10.40 -26.91
C VAL A 101 -22.62 -11.60 -27.85
N ASP A 102 -23.45 -11.44 -28.87
CA ASP A 102 -23.65 -12.41 -29.95
C ASP A 102 -22.34 -12.61 -30.74
N GLU A 103 -22.05 -13.85 -31.14
CA GLU A 103 -20.86 -14.17 -31.93
C GLU A 103 -20.86 -13.53 -33.33
N GLN A 104 -22.04 -13.21 -33.85
CA GLN A 104 -22.22 -12.58 -35.16
C GLN A 104 -22.14 -11.04 -35.08
N ASP A 105 -22.30 -10.45 -33.89
CA ASP A 105 -22.23 -9.01 -33.70
C ASP A 105 -20.78 -8.53 -33.57
N THR A 106 -20.10 -8.47 -34.71
CA THR A 106 -18.69 -8.04 -34.80
C THR A 106 -18.49 -6.58 -34.41
N SER A 107 -19.53 -5.74 -34.52
CA SER A 107 -19.45 -4.33 -34.11
C SER A 107 -19.44 -4.20 -32.59
N ALA A 108 -20.36 -4.88 -31.91
CA ALA A 108 -20.40 -4.86 -30.44
C ALA A 108 -19.14 -5.50 -29.83
N GLN A 109 -18.62 -6.57 -30.45
CA GLN A 109 -17.34 -7.17 -30.06
C GLN A 109 -16.17 -6.18 -30.19
N ALA A 110 -16.09 -5.44 -31.31
CA ALA A 110 -15.06 -4.43 -31.53
C ALA A 110 -15.16 -3.28 -30.52
N ASP A 111 -16.37 -2.80 -30.20
CA ASP A 111 -16.57 -1.73 -29.22
C ASP A 111 -16.16 -2.16 -27.80
N ILE A 112 -16.42 -3.42 -27.41
CA ILE A 112 -15.93 -3.99 -26.15
C ILE A 112 -14.41 -4.02 -26.12
N LEU A 113 -13.78 -4.54 -27.18
CA LEU A 113 -12.31 -4.60 -27.27
C LEU A 113 -11.69 -3.20 -27.19
N ILE A 114 -12.27 -2.21 -27.90
CA ILE A 114 -11.84 -0.81 -27.83
C ILE A 114 -11.96 -0.29 -26.39
N ARG A 115 -13.09 -0.52 -25.72
CA ARG A 115 -13.31 -0.07 -24.33
C ARG A 115 -12.30 -0.69 -23.36
N VAL A 116 -12.01 -1.98 -23.49
CA VAL A 116 -11.06 -2.70 -22.64
C VAL A 116 -9.63 -2.21 -22.87
N LEU A 117 -9.23 -2.08 -24.13
CA LEU A 117 -7.86 -1.70 -24.52
C LEU A 117 -7.58 -0.21 -24.35
N SER A 118 -8.61 0.63 -24.22
CA SER A 118 -8.49 2.09 -24.03
C SER A 118 -8.72 2.58 -22.59
N ARG A 119 -8.87 1.66 -21.64
CA ARG A 119 -9.03 2.04 -20.23
C ARG A 119 -7.72 2.59 -19.65
N PRO A 120 -7.78 3.51 -18.69
CA PRO A 120 -6.59 3.95 -17.98
C PRO A 120 -5.88 2.76 -17.32
N MET A 121 -4.55 2.81 -17.33
CA MET A 121 -3.73 1.85 -16.61
C MET A 121 -3.87 2.12 -15.11
N LEU A 122 -4.19 1.09 -14.33
CA LEU A 122 -4.22 1.19 -12.88
C LEU A 122 -2.80 1.22 -12.31
N TRP A 123 -2.65 1.73 -11.10
CA TRP A 123 -1.35 1.74 -10.43
C TRP A 123 -0.86 0.31 -10.14
N GLU A 124 -1.76 -0.61 -9.77
CA GLU A 124 -1.48 -2.05 -9.73
C GLU A 124 -1.06 -2.63 -11.10
N GLU A 125 -1.53 -2.07 -12.22
CA GLU A 125 -1.19 -2.57 -13.56
C GLU A 125 0.17 -2.11 -14.04
N ALA A 126 0.55 -0.89 -13.69
CA ALA A 126 1.93 -0.42 -13.83
C ALA A 126 2.93 -1.33 -13.11
N ARG A 127 2.49 -2.07 -12.07
CA ARG A 127 3.29 -3.09 -11.37
C ARG A 127 3.52 -4.35 -12.21
N TRP A 128 2.53 -4.80 -12.97
CA TRP A 128 2.56 -6.05 -13.75
C TRP A 128 3.37 -5.92 -15.05
N ILE A 129 3.51 -4.70 -15.57
CA ILE A 129 4.33 -4.44 -16.75
C ILE A 129 5.78 -4.26 -16.31
N GLN A 130 6.72 -4.94 -16.98
CA GLN A 130 8.14 -4.85 -16.67
C GLN A 130 8.58 -3.37 -16.53
N PRO A 131 9.34 -3.00 -15.49
CA PRO A 131 9.89 -1.68 -15.27
C PRO A 131 10.52 -1.20 -16.55
N ASN A 132 9.95 -0.15 -17.09
CA ASN A 132 10.59 0.63 -18.11
C ASN A 132 10.53 2.10 -17.70
N GLU A 133 11.45 2.86 -18.26
CA GLU A 133 11.65 4.29 -17.97
C GLU A 133 10.42 5.17 -18.28
N PHE A 134 9.39 4.64 -18.93
CA PHE A 134 8.21 5.39 -19.35
C PHE A 134 6.98 5.15 -18.46
N ILE A 135 6.80 3.93 -17.95
CA ILE A 135 5.59 3.54 -17.20
C ILE A 135 5.69 3.95 -15.73
N TRP A 136 6.86 3.71 -15.11
CA TRP A 136 7.03 3.95 -13.68
C TRP A 136 6.97 5.43 -13.28
N PRO A 137 7.60 6.36 -14.02
CA PRO A 137 7.47 7.79 -13.71
C PRO A 137 6.05 8.35 -13.91
N GLY A 138 5.21 7.65 -14.69
CA GLY A 138 3.81 8.04 -14.91
C GLY A 138 2.90 7.77 -13.71
N VAL A 139 3.38 7.01 -12.72
CA VAL A 139 2.64 6.78 -11.48
C VAL A 139 2.66 8.04 -10.60
N PRO A 140 1.49 8.58 -10.21
CA PRO A 140 1.41 9.83 -9.46
C PRO A 140 1.52 9.64 -7.94
N THR A 141 2.56 8.95 -7.45
CA THR A 141 2.74 8.68 -6.01
C THR A 141 2.78 9.97 -5.16
N ARG A 142 3.23 11.10 -5.75
CA ARG A 142 3.27 12.41 -5.08
C ARG A 142 1.89 12.90 -4.63
N LEU A 143 0.80 12.43 -5.24
CA LEU A 143 -0.57 12.74 -4.80
C LEU A 143 -0.84 12.34 -3.35
N LEU A 144 -0.12 11.35 -2.81
CA LEU A 144 -0.21 10.97 -1.39
C LEU A 144 0.26 12.09 -0.43
N VAL A 145 1.07 13.02 -0.93
CA VAL A 145 1.52 14.22 -0.23
C VAL A 145 0.66 15.42 -0.61
N ASP A 146 0.42 15.62 -1.90
CA ASP A 146 -0.22 16.83 -2.40
C ASP A 146 -1.71 16.92 -2.00
N ILE A 147 -2.42 15.79 -1.94
CA ILE A 147 -3.84 15.76 -1.55
C ILE A 147 -4.00 16.22 -0.08
N PRO A 148 -3.34 15.62 0.92
CA PRO A 148 -3.41 16.13 2.30
C PRO A 148 -3.03 17.62 2.43
N LEU A 149 -2.00 18.07 1.70
CA LEU A 149 -1.59 19.48 1.69
C LEU A 149 -2.68 20.39 1.12
N ALA A 150 -3.35 20.00 0.04
CA ALA A 150 -4.42 20.77 -0.55
C ALA A 150 -5.65 20.85 0.36
N LEU A 151 -6.03 19.71 0.96
CA LEU A 151 -7.12 19.65 1.92
C LEU A 151 -6.87 20.57 3.13
N GLY A 152 -5.69 20.51 3.73
CA GLY A 152 -5.35 21.33 4.91
C GLY A 152 -5.18 22.83 4.63
N LYS A 153 -5.10 23.25 3.36
CA LYS A 153 -5.15 24.68 2.97
C LYS A 153 -6.57 25.24 2.97
N THR A 154 -7.59 24.38 2.93
CA THR A 154 -8.98 24.83 2.96
C THR A 154 -9.41 25.10 4.40
N ASP A 155 -9.78 26.34 4.66
CA ASP A 155 -10.37 26.72 5.95
C ASP A 155 -11.69 25.97 6.18
N SER A 156 -11.97 25.55 7.42
CA SER A 156 -13.19 24.86 7.86
C SER A 156 -13.38 23.38 7.47
N LEU A 157 -12.46 22.78 6.72
CA LEU A 157 -12.54 21.36 6.41
C LEU A 157 -12.12 20.51 7.62
N VAL A 158 -12.96 19.55 8.01
CA VAL A 158 -12.65 18.56 9.05
C VAL A 158 -12.70 17.17 8.43
N ILE A 159 -11.55 16.49 8.43
CA ILE A 159 -11.39 15.12 7.94
C ILE A 159 -10.92 14.29 9.13
N ASP A 160 -11.86 13.65 9.82
CA ASP A 160 -11.56 12.84 11.01
C ASP A 160 -10.98 11.47 10.64
N GLN A 161 -11.16 10.99 9.41
CA GLN A 161 -10.55 9.75 8.92
C GLN A 161 -9.91 9.92 7.54
N LEU A 162 -8.62 9.58 7.44
CA LEU A 162 -7.88 9.49 6.18
C LEU A 162 -7.32 8.08 6.03
N SER A 163 -7.67 7.42 4.93
CA SER A 163 -7.19 6.07 4.61
C SER A 163 -6.50 6.05 3.25
N ILE A 164 -5.26 5.60 3.21
CA ILE A 164 -4.44 5.46 2.01
C ILE A 164 -4.25 3.97 1.74
N LEU A 165 -5.06 3.45 0.82
CA LEU A 165 -5.18 2.03 0.50
C LEU A 165 -4.80 1.80 -0.96
N VAL A 166 -3.53 2.04 -1.26
CA VAL A 166 -2.99 2.03 -2.61
C VAL A 166 -2.08 0.84 -2.85
N SER A 167 -2.01 0.36 -4.09
CA SER A 167 -0.97 -0.60 -4.47
C SER A 167 0.41 -0.01 -4.26
N ALA A 168 1.39 -0.89 -4.05
CA ALA A 168 2.77 -0.44 -3.83
C ALA A 168 3.30 0.42 -4.98
N ALA A 169 3.90 1.55 -4.62
CA ALA A 169 4.54 2.45 -5.58
C ALA A 169 5.72 1.78 -6.29
N PRO A 170 5.97 2.04 -7.58
CA PRO A 170 7.23 1.68 -8.23
C PRO A 170 8.45 2.35 -7.58
N ASP A 171 8.29 3.59 -7.11
CA ASP A 171 9.33 4.37 -6.47
C ASP A 171 8.75 5.30 -5.38
N TYR A 172 9.08 5.04 -4.12
CA TYR A 172 8.67 5.88 -2.98
C TYR A 172 9.52 7.15 -2.82
N MET A 173 10.66 7.28 -3.51
CA MET A 173 11.47 8.51 -3.47
C MET A 173 10.70 9.73 -3.98
N THR A 174 9.68 9.52 -4.81
CA THR A 174 8.74 10.55 -5.25
C THR A 174 7.91 11.16 -4.11
N MET A 175 7.82 10.50 -2.95
CA MET A 175 7.20 11.04 -1.73
C MET A 175 8.17 11.85 -0.87
N GLN A 176 9.46 11.89 -1.21
CA GLN A 176 10.46 12.58 -0.39
C GLN A 176 10.05 14.04 -0.14
N LEU A 177 10.11 14.44 1.13
CA LEU A 177 9.63 15.74 1.57
C LEU A 177 10.81 16.72 1.71
N SER A 178 10.65 17.91 1.14
CA SER A 178 11.51 19.03 1.53
C SER A 178 11.30 19.38 3.01
N ARG A 179 12.21 20.15 3.62
CA ARG A 179 11.99 20.61 5.01
C ARG A 179 10.71 21.41 5.15
N ASP A 180 10.44 22.28 4.19
CA ASP A 180 9.24 23.12 4.15
C ASP A 180 7.96 22.29 3.94
N ASP A 181 8.00 21.24 3.11
CA ASP A 181 6.85 20.34 2.92
C ASP A 181 6.51 19.54 4.16
N ARG A 182 7.51 19.15 4.96
CA ARG A 182 7.29 18.44 6.23
C ARG A 182 6.46 19.27 7.21
N ASP A 183 6.86 20.52 7.41
CA ASP A 183 6.17 21.42 8.34
C ASP A 183 4.77 21.76 7.81
N LYS A 184 4.63 22.01 6.51
CA LYS A 184 3.33 22.24 5.86
C LYS A 184 2.41 21.04 5.98
N LEU A 185 2.93 19.83 5.83
CA LEU A 185 2.12 18.61 5.91
C LEU A 185 1.64 18.39 7.35
N SER A 186 2.50 18.53 8.34
CA SER A 186 2.12 18.45 9.76
C SER A 186 1.02 19.47 10.10
N GLU A 187 1.19 20.73 9.70
CA GLU A 187 0.19 21.78 9.91
C GLU A 187 -1.10 21.51 9.13
N ALA A 188 -1.02 20.97 7.91
CA ALA A 188 -2.20 20.58 7.13
C ALA A 188 -3.00 19.49 7.87
N ILE A 189 -2.35 18.43 8.33
CA ILE A 189 -3.01 17.35 9.08
C ILE A 189 -3.63 17.87 10.38
N LYS A 190 -2.93 18.76 11.08
CA LYS A 190 -3.46 19.39 12.30
C LYS A 190 -4.71 20.22 12.03
N ARG A 191 -4.74 20.99 10.94
CA ARG A 191 -5.92 21.79 10.54
C ARG A 191 -7.12 20.92 10.17
N LEU A 192 -6.88 19.75 9.61
CA LEU A 192 -7.92 18.79 9.26
C LEU A 192 -8.56 18.11 10.48
N ASP A 193 -7.94 18.20 11.66
CA ASP A 193 -8.35 17.50 12.88
C ASP A 193 -8.40 15.96 12.68
N LEU A 194 -7.35 15.43 12.04
CA LEU A 194 -7.27 14.03 11.66
C LEU A 194 -7.18 13.10 12.89
N PHE A 195 -8.27 12.39 13.16
CA PHE A 195 -8.39 11.49 14.30
C PHE A 195 -7.93 10.05 14.00
N GLN A 196 -8.25 9.53 12.82
CA GLN A 196 -7.90 8.17 12.37
C GLN A 196 -7.10 8.19 11.08
N PHE A 197 -6.00 7.44 11.07
CA PHE A 197 -5.13 7.32 9.91
C PHE A 197 -4.88 5.87 9.53
N ASN A 198 -5.07 5.52 8.25
CA ASN A 198 -4.67 4.23 7.71
C ASN A 198 -3.67 4.43 6.57
N PHE A 199 -2.54 3.72 6.63
CA PHE A 199 -1.55 3.66 5.57
C PHE A 199 -1.20 2.22 5.24
N SER A 200 -1.68 1.74 4.10
CA SER A 200 -1.45 0.38 3.63
C SER A 200 -1.05 0.37 2.15
N PRO A 201 0.23 0.69 1.84
CA PRO A 201 0.80 0.50 0.51
C PRO A 201 1.00 -1.00 0.19
N ARG A 202 -0.08 -1.72 -0.08
CA ARG A 202 -0.07 -3.18 -0.29
C ARG A 202 -0.83 -3.55 -1.55
N CYS A 203 -0.28 -4.50 -2.30
CA CYS A 203 -0.99 -5.17 -3.40
C CYS A 203 -2.29 -5.82 -2.89
N ARG A 204 -3.45 -5.35 -3.36
CA ARG A 204 -4.75 -5.89 -2.94
C ARG A 204 -4.96 -7.35 -3.34
N SER A 205 -4.41 -7.75 -4.48
CA SER A 205 -4.44 -9.15 -4.93
C SER A 205 -3.52 -10.07 -4.13
N GLY A 206 -2.80 -9.56 -3.11
CA GLY A 206 -1.88 -10.35 -2.31
C GLY A 206 -0.70 -10.89 -3.11
N CYS A 207 -0.42 -10.28 -4.26
CA CYS A 207 0.49 -10.75 -5.30
C CYS A 207 1.97 -10.85 -4.88
N GLY A 208 2.28 -10.62 -3.60
CA GLY A 208 3.65 -10.57 -3.11
C GLY A 208 4.41 -9.35 -3.64
N PRO A 209 5.68 -9.18 -3.24
CA PRO A 209 6.54 -8.09 -3.67
C PRO A 209 6.96 -8.30 -5.13
N TRP A 210 7.53 -7.28 -5.75
CA TRP A 210 8.08 -7.41 -7.09
C TRP A 210 9.25 -8.42 -7.10
N THR A 211 9.26 -9.37 -8.05
CA THR A 211 10.39 -10.27 -8.33
C THR A 211 10.71 -10.16 -9.82
N LYS A 212 11.87 -9.57 -10.15
CA LYS A 212 12.35 -9.35 -11.53
C LYS A 212 12.54 -10.67 -12.27
N ASN A 213 12.98 -11.69 -11.54
CA ASN A 213 13.13 -13.09 -11.93
C ASN A 213 12.96 -13.96 -10.66
N GLU A 214 12.47 -15.19 -10.79
CA GLU A 214 12.39 -16.14 -9.65
C GLU A 214 13.77 -16.45 -9.04
N GLU A 215 14.85 -16.16 -9.77
CA GLU A 215 16.24 -16.40 -9.36
C GLU A 215 16.98 -15.16 -8.82
N GLU A 216 16.51 -13.93 -9.13
CA GLU A 216 17.16 -12.67 -8.74
C GLU A 216 16.13 -11.69 -8.16
N ASN A 217 16.27 -11.43 -6.87
CA ASN A 217 15.42 -10.56 -6.07
C ASN A 217 15.72 -9.06 -6.35
N ASP A 218 15.74 -8.65 -7.63
CA ASP A 218 16.28 -7.36 -8.11
C ASP A 218 15.36 -6.13 -7.92
N THR A 219 14.43 -6.21 -6.98
CA THR A 219 13.66 -5.07 -6.45
C THR A 219 13.58 -5.14 -4.94
N VAL A 220 14.76 -5.33 -4.33
CA VAL A 220 14.95 -5.02 -2.91
C VAL A 220 14.57 -3.55 -2.73
N ARG A 221 13.50 -3.27 -1.97
CA ARG A 221 13.19 -1.90 -1.58
C ARG A 221 14.40 -1.29 -0.90
N THR A 222 14.68 -0.03 -1.24
CA THR A 222 15.90 0.62 -0.77
C THR A 222 15.71 1.22 0.62
N ALA A 223 16.85 1.40 1.31
CA ALA A 223 16.95 2.20 2.52
C ALA A 223 16.31 3.59 2.36
N SER A 224 16.60 4.23 1.23
CA SER A 224 16.16 5.59 0.92
C SER A 224 14.64 5.66 0.69
N GLU A 225 14.05 4.65 0.04
CA GLU A 225 12.59 4.57 -0.09
C GLU A 225 11.90 4.46 1.28
N MET A 226 12.45 3.63 2.18
CA MET A 226 11.94 3.52 3.55
C MET A 226 12.14 4.83 4.34
N GLU A 227 13.26 5.52 4.16
CA GLU A 227 13.50 6.84 4.75
C GLU A 227 12.46 7.86 4.27
N ALA A 228 12.14 7.90 2.97
CA ALA A 228 11.11 8.78 2.43
C ALA A 228 9.72 8.49 3.03
N VAL A 229 9.35 7.21 3.18
CA VAL A 229 8.10 6.81 3.85
C VAL A 229 8.12 7.19 5.34
N ASN A 230 9.24 6.99 6.03
CA ASN A 230 9.38 7.38 7.44
C ASN A 230 9.33 8.90 7.64
N GLU A 231 9.92 9.69 6.75
CA GLU A 231 9.79 11.15 6.78
C GLU A 231 8.33 11.58 6.56
N TYR A 232 7.63 10.94 5.64
CA TYR A 232 6.21 11.17 5.40
C TYR A 232 5.35 10.84 6.63
N LEU A 233 5.49 9.64 7.19
CA LEU A 233 4.77 9.23 8.40
C LEU A 233 5.12 10.12 9.59
N SER A 234 6.39 10.50 9.77
CA SER A 234 6.82 11.45 10.80
C SER A 234 6.04 12.77 10.70
N ALA A 235 5.91 13.33 9.48
CA ALA A 235 5.20 14.58 9.27
C ALA A 235 3.71 14.46 9.64
N LEU A 236 3.06 13.33 9.35
CA LEU A 236 1.66 13.10 9.72
C LEU A 236 1.49 12.98 11.24
N PHE A 237 2.30 12.17 11.91
CA PHE A 237 2.20 11.96 13.36
C PHE A 237 2.59 13.21 14.16
N ASN A 238 3.56 14.00 13.68
CA ASN A 238 3.96 15.26 14.31
C ASN A 238 2.82 16.29 14.41
N ALA A 239 1.71 16.12 13.68
CA ALA A 239 0.52 16.93 13.84
C ALA A 239 -0.10 16.81 15.26
N GLY A 240 0.13 15.68 15.93
CA GLY A 240 -0.27 15.44 17.32
C GLY A 240 -1.76 15.13 17.54
N CYS A 241 -2.58 15.13 16.49
CA CYS A 241 -4.04 14.90 16.58
C CYS A 241 -4.48 13.45 16.30
N ILE A 242 -3.60 12.61 15.73
CA ILE A 242 -3.94 11.23 15.37
C ILE A 242 -4.06 10.38 16.63
N THR A 243 -5.24 9.83 16.87
CA THR A 243 -5.55 8.97 18.03
C THR A 243 -5.55 7.49 17.67
N HIS A 244 -5.92 7.15 16.43
CA HIS A 244 -5.94 5.78 15.94
C HIS A 244 -5.13 5.67 14.64
N ALA A 245 -4.23 4.70 14.58
CA ALA A 245 -3.45 4.45 13.38
C ALA A 245 -3.39 2.97 13.00
N ASP A 246 -3.51 2.69 11.71
CA ASP A 246 -3.29 1.37 11.11
C ASP A 246 -2.22 1.51 10.02
N ILE A 247 -1.10 0.82 10.19
CA ILE A 247 0.05 0.90 9.30
C ILE A 247 0.45 -0.51 8.85
N ASN A 248 0.39 -0.73 7.55
CA ASN A 248 0.88 -1.95 6.91
C ASN A 248 2.09 -1.61 6.02
N LEU A 249 3.27 -2.16 6.34
CA LEU A 249 4.50 -2.00 5.52
C LEU A 249 4.90 -3.29 4.81
N GLY A 250 3.91 -4.14 4.53
CA GLY A 250 4.06 -5.47 3.94
C GLY A 250 4.82 -5.48 2.63
N GLU A 251 4.65 -4.48 1.77
CA GLU A 251 5.44 -4.37 0.54
C GLU A 251 6.95 -4.37 0.83
N PHE A 252 7.40 -3.60 1.81
CA PHE A 252 8.81 -3.54 2.17
C PHE A 252 9.25 -4.83 2.86
N TRP A 253 8.43 -5.37 3.76
CA TRP A 253 8.64 -6.67 4.39
C TRP A 253 8.88 -7.78 3.36
N TYR A 254 7.99 -7.88 2.38
CA TYR A 254 8.05 -8.93 1.38
C TYR A 254 9.20 -8.70 0.39
N SER A 255 9.47 -7.45 -0.02
CA SER A 255 10.54 -7.13 -0.98
C SER A 255 11.92 -7.58 -0.53
N LEU A 256 12.13 -7.65 0.78
CA LEU A 256 13.37 -8.14 1.35
C LEU A 256 13.53 -9.66 1.21
N GLY A 257 12.48 -10.41 0.85
CA GLY A 257 12.46 -11.88 0.86
C GLY A 257 12.65 -12.48 2.26
N PHE A 258 11.98 -13.59 2.56
CA PHE A 258 12.06 -14.20 3.91
C PHE A 258 13.50 -14.55 4.35
N LYS A 259 14.38 -14.92 3.39
CA LYS A 259 15.79 -15.21 3.65
C LYS A 259 16.70 -13.97 3.66
N SER A 260 16.34 -12.89 2.96
CA SER A 260 17.16 -11.68 2.82
C SER A 260 16.74 -10.54 3.78
N MET A 261 15.62 -10.68 4.49
CA MET A 261 15.27 -9.86 5.67
C MET A 261 16.34 -9.88 6.77
N LEU A 262 17.06 -11.01 6.90
CA LEU A 262 18.17 -11.19 7.84
C LEU A 262 19.44 -10.42 7.46
N ALA A 263 19.57 -10.01 6.18
CA ALA A 263 20.75 -9.34 5.62
C ALA A 263 20.44 -7.90 5.15
N ALA A 264 19.21 -7.43 5.31
CA ALA A 264 18.79 -6.11 4.87
C ALA A 264 19.57 -5.01 5.62
N PRO A 265 20.27 -4.10 4.92
CA PRO A 265 21.16 -3.13 5.54
C PRO A 265 20.44 -2.05 6.37
N THR A 266 19.11 -1.92 6.24
CA THR A 266 18.30 -0.89 6.90
C THR A 266 17.06 -1.44 7.59
N SER A 267 16.60 -0.73 8.63
CA SER A 267 15.33 -0.99 9.30
C SER A 267 14.20 -0.79 8.30
N VAL A 268 13.27 -1.74 8.24
CA VAL A 268 12.07 -1.70 7.39
C VAL A 268 10.88 -1.65 8.34
N GLY A 269 10.71 -0.50 9.00
CA GLY A 269 9.83 -0.41 10.14
C GLY A 269 9.55 1.01 10.57
N ILE A 270 9.01 1.13 11.77
CA ILE A 270 8.49 2.37 12.36
C ILE A 270 9.58 3.28 12.94
N GLY A 271 10.69 3.44 12.22
CA GLY A 271 11.84 4.28 12.60
C GLY A 271 11.58 5.78 12.53
N PHE A 272 10.35 6.19 12.25
CA PHE A 272 9.92 7.58 12.29
C PHE A 272 9.80 8.11 13.72
N MET A 273 9.79 9.44 13.86
CA MET A 273 9.68 10.06 15.17
C MET A 273 8.25 9.95 15.69
N TRP A 274 8.12 9.35 16.87
CA TRP A 274 6.86 9.32 17.61
C TRP A 274 6.79 10.52 18.54
N PRO A 275 5.76 11.37 18.46
CA PRO A 275 5.60 12.48 19.39
C PRO A 275 5.42 11.95 20.81
N LEU A 276 6.27 12.41 21.73
CA LEU A 276 6.06 12.16 23.15
C LEU A 276 4.80 12.90 23.60
N GLU A 277 4.02 12.29 24.49
CA GLU A 277 2.75 12.85 24.97
C GLU A 277 1.70 13.03 23.86
N SER A 278 1.72 12.16 22.84
CA SER A 278 0.70 12.16 21.79
C SER A 278 -0.66 11.67 22.30
N ASP A 279 -1.73 12.08 21.61
CA ASP A 279 -3.08 11.54 21.80
C ASP A 279 -3.24 10.13 21.21
N LEU A 280 -2.17 9.48 20.73
CA LEU A 280 -2.23 8.15 20.12
C LEU A 280 -2.66 7.10 21.17
N ARG A 281 -3.85 6.55 20.98
CA ARG A 281 -4.44 5.53 21.86
C ARG A 281 -4.47 4.16 21.23
N SER A 282 -4.55 4.06 19.90
CA SER A 282 -4.63 2.77 19.22
C SER A 282 -3.66 2.73 18.05
N ILE A 283 -2.88 1.66 17.99
CA ILE A 283 -1.95 1.40 16.89
C ILE A 283 -2.07 -0.05 16.43
N HIS A 284 -2.29 -0.23 15.14
CA HIS A 284 -2.21 -1.51 14.46
C HIS A 284 -1.02 -1.48 13.51
N LEU A 285 -0.06 -2.38 13.73
CA LEU A 285 1.12 -2.51 12.90
C LEU A 285 1.14 -3.90 12.26
N THR A 286 1.18 -3.92 10.94
CA THR A 286 1.16 -5.14 10.14
C THR A 286 2.40 -5.24 9.26
N GLU A 287 3.04 -6.40 9.29
CA GLU A 287 4.15 -6.77 8.39
C GLU A 287 5.31 -5.75 8.47
N ILE A 288 5.87 -5.58 9.67
CA ILE A 288 6.93 -4.59 9.97
C ILE A 288 8.19 -5.23 10.56
N SER A 289 9.37 -4.77 10.16
CA SER A 289 10.68 -5.20 10.69
C SER A 289 11.30 -4.10 11.53
N VAL A 290 11.47 -4.35 12.83
CA VAL A 290 11.81 -3.34 13.83
C VAL A 290 12.92 -3.79 14.75
N THR A 291 13.55 -2.81 15.38
CA THR A 291 14.44 -2.96 16.53
C THR A 291 13.65 -2.87 17.83
N THR A 292 14.22 -3.42 18.90
CA THR A 292 13.64 -3.26 20.25
C THR A 292 13.59 -1.79 20.71
N ILE A 293 14.48 -0.93 20.18
CA ILE A 293 14.52 0.50 20.48
C ILE A 293 13.32 1.21 19.87
N GLU A 294 13.02 0.94 18.59
CA GLU A 294 11.87 1.50 17.87
C GLU A 294 10.54 1.10 18.55
N LEU A 295 10.38 -0.17 18.94
CA LEU A 295 9.21 -0.61 19.71
C LEU A 295 9.10 0.09 21.07
N GLY A 296 10.22 0.31 21.76
CA GLY A 296 10.22 1.06 23.01
C GLY A 296 9.87 2.53 22.81
N ALA A 297 10.27 3.14 21.68
CA ALA A 297 9.90 4.51 21.34
C ALA A 297 8.40 4.63 21.07
N LEU A 298 7.82 3.71 20.28
CA LEU A 298 6.38 3.61 20.09
C LEU A 298 5.65 3.48 21.44
N ALA A 299 6.07 2.54 22.28
CA ALA A 299 5.42 2.25 23.56
C ALA A 299 5.32 3.50 24.45
N ARG A 300 6.38 4.31 24.50
CA ARG A 300 6.43 5.56 25.29
C ARG A 300 5.59 6.69 24.69
N ALA A 301 5.31 6.65 23.40
CA ALA A 301 4.50 7.66 22.73
C ALA A 301 3.00 7.43 22.90
N LEU A 302 2.60 6.20 23.21
CA LEU A 302 1.21 5.82 23.41
C LEU A 302 0.65 6.34 24.73
N GLY A 303 -0.58 6.85 24.68
CA GLY A 303 -1.31 7.33 25.83
C GLY A 303 -1.72 6.22 26.81
N ILE A 304 -2.23 6.65 27.97
CA ILE A 304 -2.79 5.76 28.99
C ILE A 304 -4.00 5.00 28.43
N GLY A 305 -4.12 3.70 28.73
CA GLY A 305 -5.25 2.91 28.23
C GLY A 305 -5.11 2.52 26.77
N SER A 306 -3.88 2.51 26.24
CA SER A 306 -3.62 2.23 24.82
C SER A 306 -3.96 0.81 24.39
N GLU A 307 -4.25 0.66 23.10
CA GLU A 307 -4.48 -0.57 22.39
C GLU A 307 -3.37 -0.78 21.36
N VAL A 308 -2.63 -1.88 21.47
CA VAL A 308 -1.51 -2.19 20.59
C VAL A 308 -1.77 -3.51 19.89
N SER A 309 -1.74 -3.51 18.56
CA SER A 309 -1.82 -4.73 17.78
C SER A 309 -0.61 -4.87 16.86
N LEU A 310 0.13 -5.95 17.05
CA LEU A 310 1.34 -6.31 16.33
C LEU A 310 1.10 -7.60 15.54
N PHE A 311 1.03 -7.50 14.22
CA PHE A 311 0.78 -8.64 13.33
C PHE A 311 1.95 -8.81 12.35
N LEU A 312 2.53 -10.02 12.30
CA LEU A 312 3.72 -10.31 11.47
C LEU A 312 4.85 -9.31 11.73
N VAL A 313 5.26 -9.18 13.01
CA VAL A 313 6.36 -8.30 13.41
C VAL A 313 7.66 -9.11 13.51
N HIS A 314 8.73 -8.60 12.88
CA HIS A 314 10.07 -9.16 12.95
C HIS A 314 10.96 -8.30 13.84
N ILE A 315 11.56 -8.88 14.87
CA ILE A 315 12.62 -8.23 15.64
C ILE A 315 13.94 -8.43 14.89
N ARG A 316 14.36 -7.40 14.15
CA ARG A 316 15.62 -7.42 13.38
C ARG A 316 16.84 -7.34 14.30
N GLU A 317 16.76 -6.50 15.32
CA GLU A 317 17.85 -6.26 16.25
C GLU A 317 17.36 -6.30 17.70
N GLY A 318 17.96 -7.19 18.48
CA GLY A 318 17.58 -7.50 19.85
C GLY A 318 16.82 -8.82 19.97
N SER A 319 16.12 -8.99 21.08
CA SER A 319 15.37 -10.20 21.42
C SER A 319 13.89 -9.87 21.66
N TRP A 320 12.99 -10.83 21.47
CA TRP A 320 11.60 -10.75 21.90
C TRP A 320 11.49 -10.59 23.42
N ARG A 321 12.40 -11.19 24.20
CA ARG A 321 12.51 -10.91 25.64
C ARG A 321 12.65 -9.40 25.89
N ASP A 322 13.58 -8.74 25.20
CA ASP A 322 13.83 -7.31 25.36
C ASP A 322 12.70 -6.47 24.75
N ALA A 323 12.13 -6.88 23.61
CA ALA A 323 11.00 -6.19 22.99
C ALA A 323 9.79 -6.14 23.95
N LEU A 324 9.45 -7.27 24.57
CA LEU A 324 8.39 -7.34 25.57
C LEU A 324 8.69 -6.49 26.80
N GLN A 325 9.95 -6.45 27.24
CA GLN A 325 10.37 -5.57 28.32
C GLN A 325 10.18 -4.09 27.96
N ARG A 326 10.59 -3.68 26.76
CA ARG A 326 10.43 -2.31 26.25
C ARG A 326 8.98 -1.90 26.14
N LEU A 327 8.11 -2.80 25.64
CA LEU A 327 6.66 -2.58 25.63
C LEU A 327 6.14 -2.38 27.04
N ARG A 328 6.48 -3.26 27.98
CA ARG A 328 6.05 -3.15 29.39
C ARG A 328 6.50 -1.86 30.06
N GLU A 329 7.74 -1.44 29.84
CA GLU A 329 8.30 -0.21 30.41
C GLU A 329 7.67 1.06 29.84
N GLY A 330 7.34 1.05 28.54
CA GLY A 330 6.79 2.20 27.85
C GLY A 330 5.28 2.35 27.98
N LEU A 331 4.53 1.23 28.01
CA LEU A 331 3.07 1.26 28.05
C LEU A 331 2.55 1.61 29.44
N HIS A 332 1.59 2.54 29.49
CA HIS A 332 0.97 3.00 30.73
C HIS A 332 -0.46 2.48 30.86
N ASN A 333 -0.65 1.40 31.63
CA ASN A 333 -1.95 0.73 31.84
C ASN A 333 -2.69 0.46 30.52
N PRO A 334 -2.09 -0.30 29.58
CA PRO A 334 -2.69 -0.56 28.28
C PRO A 334 -4.01 -1.34 28.44
N GLN A 335 -5.01 -0.98 27.63
CA GLN A 335 -6.28 -1.71 27.56
C GLN A 335 -6.09 -3.08 26.90
N SER A 336 -5.31 -3.13 25.81
CA SER A 336 -5.00 -4.37 25.12
C SER A 336 -3.62 -4.35 24.45
N VAL A 337 -2.98 -5.52 24.42
CA VAL A 337 -1.82 -5.80 23.59
C VAL A 337 -2.10 -7.11 22.87
N TYR A 338 -1.97 -7.11 21.55
CA TYR A 338 -2.19 -8.27 20.69
C TYR A 338 -0.93 -8.53 19.88
N ILE A 339 -0.40 -9.75 19.94
CA ILE A 339 0.82 -10.14 19.22
C ILE A 339 0.54 -11.41 18.43
N ARG A 340 0.70 -11.35 17.11
CA ARG A 340 0.49 -12.48 16.22
C ARG A 340 1.60 -12.62 15.19
N HIS A 341 1.93 -13.88 14.92
CA HIS A 341 3.00 -14.29 14.01
C HIS A 341 4.33 -13.56 14.27
N PRO A 342 4.85 -13.59 15.52
CA PRO A 342 6.13 -12.97 15.82
C PRO A 342 7.27 -13.72 15.11
N SER A 343 8.29 -12.98 14.64
CA SER A 343 9.49 -13.55 14.03
C SER A 343 10.74 -12.75 14.42
N GLY A 344 11.94 -13.21 14.03
CA GLY A 344 13.20 -12.55 14.38
C GLY A 344 13.61 -12.74 15.85
N GLY A 345 14.62 -12.00 16.29
CA GLY A 345 15.24 -12.16 17.60
C GLY A 345 15.66 -13.62 17.85
N GLU A 346 15.37 -14.14 19.04
CA GLU A 346 15.66 -15.51 19.45
C GLU A 346 14.68 -16.56 18.93
N ILE A 347 13.60 -16.20 18.22
CA ILE A 347 12.54 -17.15 17.82
C ILE A 347 13.07 -18.31 16.99
N HIS A 348 14.01 -18.06 16.08
CA HIS A 348 14.62 -19.09 15.24
C HIS A 348 15.44 -20.13 16.03
N SER A 349 15.80 -19.81 17.28
CA SER A 349 16.55 -20.69 18.18
C SER A 349 15.65 -21.44 19.17
N LEU A 350 14.34 -21.18 19.16
CA LEU A 350 13.37 -21.81 20.07
C LEU A 350 12.64 -22.97 19.40
N THR A 351 12.16 -23.93 20.20
CA THR A 351 11.28 -24.98 19.73
C THR A 351 9.86 -24.44 19.50
N ASP A 352 9.08 -25.11 18.64
CA ASP A 352 7.67 -24.77 18.41
C ASP A 352 6.86 -24.73 19.71
N ASP A 353 7.15 -25.61 20.67
CA ASP A 353 6.48 -25.66 21.97
C ASP A 353 6.83 -24.44 22.84
N GLN A 354 8.08 -23.97 22.80
CA GLN A 354 8.49 -22.74 23.49
C GLN A 354 7.80 -21.52 22.88
N ILE A 355 7.74 -21.44 21.55
CA ILE A 355 7.05 -20.35 20.83
C ILE A 355 5.55 -20.35 21.16
N LYS A 356 4.90 -21.52 21.08
CA LYS A 356 3.47 -21.67 21.43
C LYS A 356 3.21 -21.32 22.88
N SER A 357 4.07 -21.74 23.81
CA SER A 357 3.94 -21.43 25.24
C SER A 357 3.93 -19.92 25.52
N ALA A 358 4.70 -19.13 24.76
CA ALA A 358 4.77 -17.68 24.90
C ALA A 358 3.63 -16.94 24.17
N PHE A 359 3.29 -17.35 22.94
CA PHE A 359 2.45 -16.57 22.02
C PHE A 359 1.13 -17.23 21.60
N SER A 360 0.76 -18.40 22.14
CA SER A 360 -0.55 -19.02 21.87
C SER A 360 -1.49 -18.91 23.05
N CYS A 361 -2.78 -18.65 22.76
CA CYS A 361 -3.85 -18.49 23.75
C CYS A 361 -4.27 -19.80 24.44
N GLN A 362 -3.52 -20.90 24.25
CA GLN A 362 -3.87 -22.21 24.81
C GLN A 362 -3.77 -22.26 26.34
N HIS A 363 -3.34 -21.18 27.01
CA HIS A 363 -2.98 -21.20 28.42
C HIS A 363 -3.70 -20.17 29.32
N THR A 364 -4.36 -19.15 28.78
CA THR A 364 -5.13 -18.18 29.60
C THR A 364 -6.37 -17.66 28.84
N GLU A 365 -7.46 -17.41 29.57
CA GLU A 365 -8.65 -16.71 29.04
C GLU A 365 -8.37 -15.22 28.73
N GLU A 366 -7.24 -14.69 29.24
CA GLU A 366 -6.88 -13.27 29.22
C GLU A 366 -5.91 -12.86 28.10
N GLY A 367 -5.43 -13.80 27.26
CA GLY A 367 -4.49 -13.53 26.17
C GLY A 367 -3.37 -14.57 26.05
N THR A 368 -2.21 -14.17 25.53
CA THR A 368 -0.98 -14.98 25.54
C THR A 368 -0.08 -14.56 26.70
N LYS A 369 0.89 -15.38 27.12
CA LYS A 369 1.84 -14.98 28.18
C LYS A 369 2.62 -13.72 27.80
N ALA A 370 3.02 -13.60 26.53
CA ALA A 370 3.69 -12.42 26.00
C ALA A 370 2.84 -11.16 26.12
N GLU A 371 1.58 -11.22 25.72
CA GLU A 371 0.62 -10.11 25.84
C GLU A 371 0.37 -9.75 27.31
N CYS A 372 0.10 -10.74 28.17
CA CYS A 372 -0.08 -10.51 29.61
C CYS A 372 1.15 -9.88 30.26
N TYR A 373 2.36 -10.26 29.85
CA TYR A 373 3.59 -9.68 30.36
C TYR A 373 3.79 -8.23 29.93
N ALA A 374 3.57 -7.95 28.63
CA ALA A 374 3.65 -6.59 28.09
C ALA A 374 2.62 -5.66 28.74
N MET A 375 1.43 -6.16 29.07
CA MET A 375 0.40 -5.43 29.83
C MET A 375 0.69 -5.33 31.34
N GLY A 376 1.76 -5.97 31.85
CA GLY A 376 2.10 -5.97 33.26
C GLY A 376 1.24 -6.88 34.16
N ARG A 377 0.37 -7.73 33.58
CA ARG A 377 -0.52 -8.64 34.31
C ARG A 377 0.21 -9.83 34.93
N ILE A 378 1.32 -10.26 34.33
CA ILE A 378 2.22 -11.26 34.91
C ILE A 378 3.60 -10.65 35.16
N LEU A 379 4.32 -11.09 36.19
CA LEU A 379 5.62 -10.53 36.58
C LEU A 379 6.80 -11.12 35.80
N GLU A 380 6.73 -12.41 35.47
CA GLU A 380 7.86 -13.11 34.85
C GLU A 380 7.80 -13.03 33.33
N ASN A 381 8.93 -12.68 32.72
CA ASN A 381 9.06 -12.67 31.27
C ASN A 381 8.97 -14.12 30.75
N PRO A 382 8.08 -14.42 29.77
CA PRO A 382 7.85 -15.80 29.31
C PRO A 382 9.12 -16.46 28.73
N PHE A 383 10.10 -15.67 28.28
CA PHE A 383 11.37 -16.19 27.76
C PHE A 383 12.40 -16.51 28.85
N ASN A 384 12.16 -16.19 30.12
CA ASN A 384 13.06 -16.55 31.21
C ASN A 384 13.13 -18.06 31.45
N ALA A 385 12.05 -18.79 31.12
CA ALA A 385 11.96 -20.24 31.27
C ALA A 385 12.68 -21.05 30.18
N PHE A 386 13.20 -20.38 29.13
CA PHE A 386 13.83 -21.03 27.98
C PHE A 386 15.37 -21.04 28.05
N ARG A 387 15.93 -20.68 29.22
CA ARG A 387 17.38 -20.66 29.46
C ARG A 387 17.90 -22.02 29.91
#